data_AF-Q3KZ70-F1
#
_entry.id   AF-Q3KZ70-F1
#
_cell.length_a   1.000
_cell.length_b   1.000
_cell.length_c   1.000
_cell.angle_alpha   90.00
_cell.angle_beta   90.00
_cell.angle_gamma   90.00
#
_symmetry.space_group_name_H-M   'P 1'
#
loop_
_entity.id
_entity.type
_entity.pdbx_description
1 polymer ?
#
loop_
_entity_poly.entity_id
_entity_poly.type
_entity_poly.pdbx_seq_one_letter_code
_entity_poly.pdbx_strand_id
1 'polypeptide(L)'
;MLGGVIPPVAAELHKENIQSVVDTAVAKSNIGFQDLNFIAVTVKPGMSLSLKIGVSFAKSLANRLKIPIIPIDHMEAHALTALFTDSQLEFPYMILLLSGGHGLLGIGQGLEDYIL
;
A
#
# COMPACT_ATOMS: atom_id res chain seq x y z
N MET A 1 -12.02 23.65 -14.27
CA MET A 1 -11.63 22.22 -14.31
C MET A 1 -12.05 21.59 -12.99
N LEU A 2 -12.99 20.64 -12.98
CA LEU A 2 -13.52 19.96 -11.79
C LEU A 2 -13.63 18.43 -12.02
N GLY A 3 -12.69 17.82 -12.75
CA GLY A 3 -12.79 16.42 -13.18
C GLY A 3 -11.72 15.47 -12.61
N GLY A 4 -10.86 15.94 -11.70
CA GLY A 4 -9.73 15.17 -11.18
C GLY A 4 -9.75 15.05 -9.66
N VAL A 5 -8.91 14.18 -9.12
CA VAL A 5 -8.74 14.02 -7.68
C VAL A 5 -8.19 15.32 -7.10
N ILE A 6 -8.92 15.92 -6.16
CA ILE A 6 -8.50 17.13 -5.44
C ILE A 6 -7.72 16.67 -4.19
N PRO A 7 -6.39 16.90 -4.09
CA PRO A 7 -5.58 16.25 -3.06
C PRO A 7 -6.01 16.54 -1.61
N PRO A 8 -6.40 17.79 -1.23
CA PRO A 8 -6.93 18.04 0.11
C PRO A 8 -8.22 17.29 0.42
N VAL A 9 -9.14 17.19 -0.55
CA VAL A 9 -10.41 16.46 -0.39
C VAL A 9 -10.14 14.97 -0.24
N ALA A 10 -9.26 14.41 -1.06
CA ALA A 10 -8.85 13.01 -0.94
C ALA A 10 -8.23 12.71 0.43
N ALA A 11 -7.36 13.59 0.93
CA ALA A 11 -6.75 13.43 2.24
C ALA A 11 -7.77 13.46 3.39
N GLU A 12 -8.75 14.36 3.34
CA GLU A 12 -9.82 14.38 4.35
C GLU A 12 -10.67 13.11 4.29
N LEU A 13 -11.04 12.64 3.08
CA LEU A 13 -11.75 11.38 2.93
C LEU A 13 -10.94 10.18 3.47
N HIS A 14 -9.63 10.14 3.26
CA HIS A 14 -8.79 9.12 3.90
C HIS A 14 -8.87 9.20 5.42
N LYS A 15 -8.78 10.40 5.99
CA LYS A 15 -8.81 10.63 7.44
C LYS A 15 -10.14 10.23 8.05
N GLU A 16 -11.25 10.53 7.40
CA GLU A 16 -12.61 10.19 7.85
C GLU A 16 -12.86 8.68 7.80
N ASN A 17 -12.27 7.97 6.82
CA ASN A 17 -12.63 6.58 6.54
C ASN A 17 -11.62 5.53 7.02
N ILE A 18 -10.35 5.88 7.27
CA ILE A 18 -9.28 4.91 7.52
C ILE A 18 -9.56 4.00 8.73
N GLN A 19 -10.11 4.54 9.82
CA GLN A 19 -10.43 3.75 11.01
C GLN A 19 -11.50 2.69 10.68
N SER A 20 -12.60 3.11 10.05
CA SER A 20 -13.70 2.22 9.65
C SER A 20 -13.24 1.10 8.69
N VAL A 21 -12.38 1.44 7.73
CA VAL A 21 -11.80 0.46 6.80
C VAL A 21 -10.96 -0.58 7.53
N VAL A 22 -10.09 -0.14 8.46
CA VAL A 22 -9.23 -1.04 9.23
C VAL A 22 -10.05 -1.94 10.18
N ASP A 23 -11.02 -1.38 10.88
CA ASP A 23 -11.90 -2.15 11.78
C ASP A 23 -12.68 -3.21 10.99
N THR A 24 -13.20 -2.83 9.81
CA THR A 24 -13.90 -3.76 8.91
C THR A 24 -12.97 -4.86 8.40
N ALA A 25 -11.72 -4.53 8.05
CA ALA A 25 -10.75 -5.50 7.57
C ALA A 25 -10.42 -6.54 8.65
N VAL A 26 -10.12 -6.09 9.88
CA VAL A 26 -9.83 -6.97 11.02
C VAL A 26 -11.02 -7.87 11.33
N ALA A 27 -12.23 -7.30 11.39
CA ALA A 27 -13.46 -8.06 11.62
C ALA A 27 -13.69 -9.14 10.55
N LYS A 28 -13.46 -8.83 9.27
CA LYS A 28 -13.59 -9.80 8.16
C LYS A 28 -12.53 -10.89 8.16
N SER A 29 -11.33 -10.61 8.66
CA SER A 29 -10.25 -11.61 8.75
C SER A 29 -10.43 -12.62 9.88
N ASN A 30 -11.41 -12.43 10.77
CA ASN A 30 -11.65 -13.29 11.93
C ASN A 30 -10.42 -13.44 12.86
N ILE A 31 -9.58 -12.39 12.90
CA ILE A 31 -8.48 -12.24 13.86
C ILE A 31 -8.73 -10.99 14.71
N GLY A 32 -8.11 -10.90 15.88
CA GLY A 32 -8.07 -9.70 16.69
C GLY A 32 -6.88 -8.80 16.34
N PHE A 33 -6.95 -7.52 16.74
CA PHE A 33 -5.81 -6.60 16.61
C PHE A 33 -4.54 -7.09 17.31
N GLN A 34 -4.68 -7.88 18.38
CA GLN A 34 -3.54 -8.42 19.14
C GLN A 34 -2.85 -9.59 18.43
N ASP A 35 -3.48 -10.17 17.41
CA ASP A 35 -2.90 -11.26 16.61
C ASP A 35 -2.00 -10.73 15.48
N LEU A 36 -1.97 -9.41 15.26
CA LEU A 36 -1.14 -8.77 14.24
C LEU A 36 0.33 -8.76 14.68
N ASN A 37 1.24 -9.18 13.80
CA ASN A 37 2.68 -9.16 14.08
C ASN A 37 3.39 -7.90 13.55
N PHE A 38 2.83 -7.23 12.54
CA PHE A 38 3.40 -6.03 11.93
C PHE A 38 2.32 -5.25 11.15
N ILE A 39 2.61 -4.00 10.80
CA ILE A 39 1.75 -3.16 9.94
C ILE A 39 2.54 -2.71 8.72
N ALA A 40 2.12 -3.13 7.53
CA ALA A 40 2.66 -2.62 6.28
C ALA A 40 1.90 -1.36 5.83
N VAL A 41 2.61 -0.31 5.41
CA VAL A 41 1.98 0.94 4.95
C VAL A 41 2.74 1.56 3.78
N THR A 42 2.00 1.98 2.75
CA THR A 42 2.58 2.66 1.59
C THR A 42 3.15 4.02 1.98
N VAL A 43 4.40 4.29 1.57
CA VAL A 43 5.10 5.54 1.86
C VAL A 43 5.46 6.36 0.62
N LYS A 44 5.47 5.73 -0.56
CA LYS A 44 5.78 6.35 -1.87
C LYS A 44 5.43 5.39 -3.02
N PRO A 45 5.41 5.85 -4.27
CA PRO A 45 5.00 7.21 -4.67
C PRO A 45 3.49 7.42 -4.40
N GLY A 46 3.01 8.66 -4.54
CA GLY A 46 1.59 8.99 -4.41
C GLY A 46 1.34 10.40 -3.89
N MET A 47 0.07 10.75 -3.69
CA MET A 47 -0.32 12.04 -3.15
C MET A 47 0.15 12.18 -1.70
N SER A 48 1.07 13.11 -1.45
CA SER A 48 1.77 13.25 -0.17
C SER A 48 0.83 13.56 1.00
N LEU A 49 -0.30 14.25 0.77
CA LEU A 49 -1.30 14.49 1.82
C LEU A 49 -1.99 13.19 2.25
N SER A 50 -2.42 12.36 1.30
CA SER A 50 -3.05 11.06 1.59
C SER A 50 -2.07 10.07 2.23
N LEU A 51 -0.84 10.01 1.73
CA LEU A 51 0.21 9.14 2.28
C LEU A 51 0.47 9.44 3.77
N LYS A 52 0.51 10.72 4.14
CA LYS A 52 0.70 11.14 5.55
C LYS A 52 -0.41 10.63 6.46
N ILE A 53 -1.66 10.57 6.00
CA ILE A 53 -2.77 10.02 6.80
C ILE A 53 -2.56 8.53 7.07
N GLY A 54 -2.27 7.74 6.02
CA GLY A 54 -2.00 6.31 6.16
C GLY A 54 -0.82 6.03 7.09
N VAL A 55 0.30 6.72 6.89
CA VAL A 55 1.51 6.57 7.71
C VAL A 55 1.27 6.97 9.16
N SER A 56 0.55 8.08 9.41
CA SER A 56 0.23 8.53 10.76
C SER A 56 -0.66 7.53 11.50
N PHE A 57 -1.69 7.01 10.81
CA PHE A 57 -2.56 5.99 11.36
C PHE A 57 -1.79 4.70 11.69
N ALA A 58 -0.99 4.20 10.74
CA ALA A 58 -0.16 3.01 10.95
C ALA A 58 0.78 3.18 12.15
N LYS A 59 1.45 4.34 12.29
CA LYS A 59 2.30 4.68 13.45
C LYS A 59 1.54 4.67 14.77
N SER A 60 0.36 5.28 14.80
CA SER A 60 -0.49 5.28 16.00
C SER A 60 -0.89 3.87 16.42
N LEU A 61 -1.38 3.07 15.46
CA LEU A 61 -1.83 1.70 15.69
C LEU A 61 -0.67 0.79 16.11
N ALA A 62 0.45 0.83 15.40
CA ALA A 62 1.65 0.06 15.71
C ALA A 62 2.19 0.38 17.11
N ASN A 63 2.21 1.66 17.50
CA ASN A 63 2.66 2.06 18.84
C ASN A 63 1.70 1.57 19.94
N ARG A 64 0.40 1.51 19.66
CA ARG A 64 -0.60 0.94 20.58
C ARG A 64 -0.41 -0.56 20.76
N LEU A 65 -0.15 -1.28 19.66
CA LEU A 65 0.00 -2.75 19.64
C LEU A 65 1.42 -3.21 19.97
N LYS A 66 2.40 -2.30 20.00
CA LYS A 66 3.82 -2.59 20.19
C LYS A 66 4.40 -3.53 19.12
N ILE A 67 4.01 -3.30 17.87
CA ILE A 67 4.46 -4.07 16.70
C ILE A 67 5.19 -3.20 15.68
N PRO A 68 6.11 -3.76 14.87
CA PRO A 68 6.87 -3.02 13.87
C PRO A 68 6.01 -2.54 12.68
N ILE A 69 6.53 -1.54 11.97
CA ILE A 69 5.98 -1.04 10.70
C ILE A 69 6.91 -1.41 9.55
N ILE A 70 6.33 -1.86 8.45
CA ILE A 70 7.04 -2.13 7.21
C ILE A 70 6.66 -1.03 6.20
N PRO A 71 7.61 -0.16 5.79
CA PRO A 71 7.35 0.83 4.75
C PRO A 71 7.29 0.14 3.39
N ILE A 72 6.26 0.45 2.60
CA ILE A 72 6.02 -0.17 1.29
C ILE A 72 6.14 0.86 0.17
N ASP A 73 6.89 0.53 -0.87
CA ASP A 73 6.80 1.22 -2.15
C ASP A 73 5.58 0.71 -2.93
N HIS A 74 4.74 1.63 -3.38
CA HIS A 74 3.50 1.38 -4.09
C HIS A 74 3.73 0.64 -5.41
N MET A 75 4.81 0.96 -6.13
CA MET A 75 5.10 0.35 -7.43
C MET A 75 5.67 -1.06 -7.27
N GLU A 76 6.55 -1.27 -6.28
CA GLU A 76 7.05 -2.60 -5.93
C GLU A 76 5.90 -3.52 -5.47
N ALA A 77 4.99 -3.00 -4.65
CA ALA A 77 3.80 -3.74 -4.24
C ALA A 77 2.94 -4.15 -5.44
N HIS A 78 2.77 -3.27 -6.44
CA HIS A 78 2.09 -3.61 -7.68
C HIS A 78 2.84 -4.68 -8.49
N ALA A 79 4.16 -4.58 -8.62
CA ALA A 79 4.97 -5.56 -9.34
C ALA A 79 4.83 -6.98 -8.75
N LEU A 80 4.81 -7.08 -7.41
CA LEU A 80 4.67 -8.34 -6.68
C LEU A 80 3.30 -9.01 -6.87
N THR A 81 2.25 -8.26 -7.22
CA THR A 81 0.91 -8.84 -7.42
C THR A 81 0.88 -9.94 -8.48
N ALA A 82 1.74 -9.84 -9.51
CA ALA A 82 1.84 -10.83 -10.57
C ALA A 82 2.21 -12.23 -10.04
N LEU A 83 3.08 -12.30 -9.03
CA LEU A 83 3.51 -13.55 -8.39
C LEU A 83 2.40 -14.21 -7.57
N PHE A 84 1.41 -13.45 -7.11
CA PHE A 84 0.24 -14.00 -6.43
C PHE A 84 -0.81 -14.54 -7.41
N THR A 85 -0.86 -13.99 -8.63
CA THR A 85 -1.83 -14.38 -9.65
C THR A 85 -1.33 -15.51 -10.55
N ASP A 86 -0.01 -15.63 -10.71
CA ASP A 86 0.62 -16.66 -11.53
C ASP A 86 1.75 -17.34 -10.72
N SER A 87 1.48 -18.56 -10.28
CA SER A 87 2.43 -19.34 -9.48
C SER A 87 3.60 -19.92 -10.29
N GLN A 88 3.57 -19.81 -11.62
CA GLN A 88 4.66 -20.24 -12.51
C GLN A 88 5.55 -19.06 -12.92
N LEU A 89 5.18 -17.83 -12.57
CA LEU A 89 5.98 -16.66 -12.85
C LEU A 89 7.24 -16.67 -11.97
N GLU A 90 8.39 -16.83 -12.61
CA GLU A 90 9.69 -16.76 -11.96
C GLU A 90 10.42 -15.47 -12.33
N PHE A 91 11.36 -15.06 -11.47
CA PHE A 91 12.27 -13.98 -11.79
C PHE A 91 13.37 -14.46 -12.76
N PRO A 92 13.89 -13.59 -13.65
CA PRO A 92 13.43 -12.22 -13.88
C PRO A 92 12.20 -12.17 -14.82
N TYR A 93 11.32 -11.18 -14.64
CA TYR A 93 10.20 -10.93 -15.53
C TYR A 93 10.03 -9.45 -15.87
N MET A 94 9.39 -9.17 -17.00
CA MET A 94 9.08 -7.82 -17.44
C MET A 94 7.81 -7.31 -16.76
N ILE A 95 7.85 -6.07 -16.30
CA ILE A 95 6.76 -5.41 -15.59
C ILE A 95 6.22 -4.29 -16.48
N LEU A 96 4.90 -4.24 -16.68
CA LEU A 96 4.21 -3.10 -17.26
C LEU A 96 3.19 -2.57 -16.24
N LEU A 97 3.52 -1.45 -15.57
CA LEU A 97 2.62 -0.79 -14.62
C LEU A 97 1.88 0.34 -15.32
N LEU A 98 0.56 0.16 -15.50
CA LEU A 98 -0.34 1.14 -16.11
C LEU A 98 -1.46 1.49 -15.13
N SER A 99 -1.54 2.75 -14.75
CA SER A 99 -2.59 3.31 -13.88
C SER A 99 -2.98 4.72 -14.32
N GLY A 100 -3.92 5.35 -13.62
CA GLY A 100 -4.28 6.75 -13.90
C GLY A 100 -3.16 7.77 -13.68
N GLY A 101 -2.09 7.40 -12.95
CA GLY A 101 -0.95 8.28 -12.66
C GLY A 101 0.42 7.72 -13.05
N HIS A 102 0.49 6.52 -13.63
CA HIS A 102 1.75 5.84 -13.91
C HIS A 102 1.67 5.09 -15.25
N GLY A 103 2.76 5.17 -16.02
CA GLY A 103 3.00 4.34 -17.18
C GLY A 103 4.48 3.99 -17.23
N LEU A 104 4.81 2.79 -16.75
CA LEU A 104 6.17 2.39 -16.43
C LEU A 104 6.44 0.98 -16.95
N LEU A 105 7.59 0.82 -17.60
CA LEU A 105 8.13 -0.46 -18.04
C LEU A 105 9.36 -0.76 -17.19
N GLY A 106 9.37 -1.92 -16.53
CA GLY A 106 10.42 -2.32 -15.62
C GLY A 106 10.78 -3.79 -15.73
N ILE A 107 11.73 -4.21 -14.90
CA ILE A 107 12.16 -5.59 -14.76
C ILE A 107 12.18 -5.95 -13.29
N GLY A 108 11.46 -7.00 -12.90
CA GLY A 108 11.61 -7.63 -11.60
C GLY A 108 12.74 -8.64 -11.68
N GLN A 109 13.76 -8.50 -10.83
CA GLN A 109 14.90 -9.42 -10.74
C GLN A 109 14.84 -10.29 -9.49
N GLY A 110 14.11 -9.85 -8.46
CA GLY A 110 13.87 -10.59 -7.23
C GLY A 110 12.82 -9.91 -6.36
N LEU A 111 12.50 -10.51 -5.20
CA LEU A 111 11.44 -10.02 -4.30
C LEU A 111 11.62 -8.58 -3.81
N GLU A 112 12.87 -8.10 -3.76
CA GLU A 112 13.23 -6.74 -3.35
C GLU A 112 14.17 -6.07 -4.36
N ASP A 113 14.26 -6.61 -5.58
CA ASP A 113 15.18 -6.14 -6.62
C ASP A 113 14.41 -5.85 -7.91
N TYR A 114 14.25 -4.56 -8.20
CA TYR A 114 13.48 -4.07 -9.33
C TYR A 114 14.22 -2.94 -10.04
N ILE A 115 14.12 -2.95 -11.37
CA ILE A 115 14.40 -1.78 -12.20
C ILE A 115 13.03 -1.22 -12.60
N LEU A 116 12.58 -0.18 -11.89
CA LEU A 116 11.32 0.53 -12.15
C LEU A 116 11.61 1.91 -12.73
#